data_AF-A0A2M6Y0G6-F1
#
_entry.id   AF-A0A2M6Y0G6-F1
#
_cell.length_a   1.000
_cell.length_b   1.000
_cell.length_c   1.000
_cell.angle_alpha   90.00
_cell.angle_beta   90.00
_cell.angle_gamma   90.00
#
_symmetry.space_group_name_H-M   'P 1'
#
loop_
_entity.id
_entity.type
_entity.pdbx_description
1 polymer ?
#
loop_
_entity_poly.entity_id
_entity_poly.type
_entity_poly.pdbx_seq_one_letter_code
_entity_poly.pdbx_strand_id
1 'polypeptide(L)'
;MRYYRTCGNKSCHCYQSKSQRHGPYWYLSVTWQGGKHKLYAIKPEKVAEVRRGIAAYKRLWKSVYRIAELNLALLKQTQEATPK
;
A
#
# COMPACT_ATOMS: atom_id res chain seq x y z
N MET A 1 4.62 6.53 0.41
CA MET A 1 5.88 6.76 -0.34
C MET A 1 6.37 8.18 -0.09
N ARG A 2 7.69 8.42 -0.06
CA ARG A 2 8.27 9.78 -0.07
C ARG A 2 8.56 10.22 -1.50
N TYR A 3 8.33 11.49 -1.80
CA TYR A 3 8.58 12.07 -3.11
C TYR A 3 9.27 13.42 -2.98
N TYR A 4 10.16 13.73 -3.93
CA TYR A 4 10.86 15.02 -4.01
C TYR A 4 10.67 15.61 -5.41
N ARG A 5 10.33 16.90 -5.49
CA ARG A 5 9.94 17.58 -6.74
C ARG A 5 10.84 18.79 -7.01
N THR A 6 10.96 19.14 -8.28
CA THR A 6 11.38 20.50 -8.67
C THR A 6 10.17 21.42 -8.65
N CYS A 7 10.37 22.72 -8.43
CA CYS A 7 9.33 23.73 -8.57
C CYS A 7 9.23 24.21 -10.04
N GLY A 8 8.34 25.16 -10.34
CA GLY A 8 8.21 25.72 -11.69
C GLY A 8 9.29 26.72 -12.08
N ASN A 9 10.06 27.23 -11.12
CA ASN A 9 11.14 28.18 -11.39
C ASN A 9 12.40 27.43 -11.85
N LYS A 10 12.77 27.58 -13.12
CA LYS A 10 13.94 26.94 -13.73
C LYS A 10 15.28 27.37 -13.11
N SER A 11 15.36 28.57 -12.50
CA SER A 11 16.58 29.03 -11.82
C SER A 11 16.69 28.56 -10.36
N CYS A 12 15.69 27.84 -9.85
CA CYS A 12 15.73 27.35 -8.47
C CYS A 12 16.79 26.27 -8.28
N HIS A 13 17.46 26.29 -7.12
CA HIS A 13 18.42 25.28 -6.66
C HIS A 13 17.88 23.84 -6.78
N CYS A 14 16.57 23.62 -6.69
CA CYS A 14 16.00 22.28 -6.87
C CYS A 14 16.31 21.61 -8.22
N TYR A 15 16.68 22.39 -9.24
CA TYR A 15 17.11 21.88 -10.54
C TYR A 15 18.60 21.49 -10.60
N GLN A 16 19.44 21.99 -9.68
CA GLN A 16 20.89 21.78 -9.70
C GLN A 16 21.27 20.34 -9.26
N SER A 17 20.56 19.76 -8.29
CA SER A 17 20.79 18.36 -7.90
C SER A 17 19.56 17.70 -7.30
N LYS A 18 19.52 16.35 -7.32
CA LYS A 18 18.43 15.57 -6.69
C LYS A 18 18.30 15.82 -5.19
N SER A 19 19.39 16.14 -4.51
CA SER A 19 19.42 16.42 -3.06
C SER A 19 18.75 17.73 -2.67
N GLN A 20 18.71 18.70 -3.60
CA GLN A 20 18.13 20.02 -3.39
C GLN A 20 16.65 20.11 -3.80
N ARG A 21 16.04 18.99 -4.21
CA ARG A 21 14.62 18.95 -4.58
C ARG A 21 13.72 19.18 -3.37
N HIS A 22 12.60 19.86 -3.59
CA HIS A 22 11.62 20.12 -2.55
C HIS A 22 10.98 18.83 -2.04
N GLY A 23 10.82 18.75 -0.72
CA GLY A 23 10.23 17.60 -0.04
C GLY A 23 10.87 17.36 1.33
N PRO A 24 10.62 16.20 1.96
CA PRO A 24 9.84 15.09 1.43
C PRO A 24 8.32 15.34 1.46
N TYR A 25 7.65 15.07 0.35
CA TYR A 25 6.19 14.93 0.30
C TYR A 25 5.81 13.46 0.53
N TRP A 26 4.72 13.23 1.26
CA TRP A 26 4.23 11.88 1.53
C TRP A 26 2.92 11.63 0.81
N TYR A 27 2.83 10.46 0.18
CA TYR A 27 1.60 10.00 -0.46
C TYR A 27 1.23 8.59 -0.01
N LEU A 28 -0.06 8.38 0.23
CA LEU A 28 -0.69 7.07 0.34
C LEU A 28 -1.28 6.69 -1.01
N SER A 29 -0.88 5.54 -1.53
CA SER A 29 -1.42 4.94 -2.75
C SER A 29 -2.49 3.94 -2.38
N VAL A 30 -3.70 4.12 -2.90
CA VAL A 30 -4.84 3.23 -2.65
C VAL A 30 -5.42 2.77 -3.97
N THR A 31 -5.62 1.46 -4.10
CA THR A 31 -6.39 0.87 -5.20
C THR A 31 -7.75 0.44 -4.65
N TRP A 32 -8.80 1.04 -5.18
CA TRP A 32 -10.17 0.73 -4.81
C TRP A 32 -10.74 -0.40 -5.67
N GLN A 33 -11.93 -0.89 -5.31
CA GLN A 33 -12.67 -1.85 -6.13
C GLN A 33 -12.83 -1.34 -7.57
N GLY A 34 -12.69 -2.26 -8.54
CA GLY A 34 -12.68 -1.93 -9.96
C GLY A 34 -11.36 -1.34 -10.47
N GLY A 35 -10.26 -1.47 -9.72
CA GLY A 35 -8.91 -1.09 -10.18
C GLY A 35 -8.60 0.41 -10.16
N LYS A 36 -9.51 1.24 -9.63
CA LYS A 36 -9.33 2.69 -9.55
C LYS A 36 -8.20 3.03 -8.58
N HIS A 37 -7.11 3.58 -9.10
CA HIS A 37 -5.95 4.03 -8.32
C HIS A 37 -6.10 5.49 -7.90
N LYS A 38 -5.81 5.80 -6.63
CA LYS A 38 -5.78 7.17 -6.10
C LYS A 38 -4.55 7.40 -5.22
N LEU A 39 -4.01 8.61 -5.29
CA LEU A 39 -2.96 9.10 -4.41
C LEU A 39 -3.52 10.16 -3.44
N TYR A 40 -3.26 9.98 -2.16
CA TYR A 40 -3.65 10.92 -1.11
C TYR A 40 -2.40 11.55 -0.51
N ALA A 41 -2.34 12.88 -0.49
CA ALA A 41 -1.25 13.61 0.18
C ALA A 41 -1.38 13.44 1.70
N ILE A 42 -0.26 13.13 2.35
CA ILE A 42 -0.18 12.86 3.79
C ILE A 42 0.70 13.92 4.43
N LYS A 43 0.21 14.51 5.53
CA LYS A 43 1.02 15.44 6.34
C LYS A 43 2.12 14.66 7.09
N PRO A 44 3.34 15.19 7.25
CA PRO A 44 4.46 14.49 7.89
C PRO A 44 4.12 13.86 9.25
N GLU A 45 3.36 14.57 10.09
CA GLU A 45 2.94 14.14 11.43
C GLU A 45 2.01 12.91 11.41
N LYS A 46 1.31 12.67 10.29
CA LYS A 46 0.40 11.52 10.11
C LYS A 46 1.07 10.30 9.48
N VAL A 47 2.32 10.40 9.05
CA VAL A 47 3.02 9.31 8.36
C VAL A 47 3.14 8.06 9.22
N ALA A 48 3.43 8.21 10.51
CA ALA A 48 3.54 7.08 11.43
C ALA A 48 2.19 6.36 11.61
N GLU A 49 1.11 7.12 11.73
CA GLU A 49 -0.26 6.60 11.85
C GLU A 49 -0.66 5.82 10.59
N VAL A 50 -0.45 6.39 9.40
CA VAL A 50 -0.73 5.74 8.12
C VAL A 50 0.06 4.43 7.97
N ARG A 51 1.34 4.41 8.38
CA ARG A 51 2.16 3.19 8.37
C ARG A 51 1.59 2.08 9.27
N ARG A 52 1.11 2.43 10.47
CA ARG A 52 0.43 1.47 11.36
C ARG A 52 -0.84 0.92 10.73
N GLY A 53 -1.64 1.78 10.09
CA GLY A 53 -2.84 1.37 9.35
C GLY A 53 -2.52 0.38 8.22
N ILE A 54 -1.50 0.66 7.40
CA ILE A 54 -1.04 -0.26 6.35
C ILE A 54 -0.61 -1.61 6.95
N ALA A 55 0.11 -1.60 8.07
CA ALA A 55 0.54 -2.84 8.72
C ALA A 55 -0.65 -3.67 9.23
N ALA A 56 -1.66 -3.02 9.84
CA ALA A 56 -2.88 -3.68 10.28
C ALA A 56 -3.66 -4.29 9.11
N TYR A 57 -3.82 -3.53 8.01
CA TYR A 57 -4.43 -4.02 6.77
C TYR A 57 -3.73 -5.28 6.24
N LYS A 58 -2.39 -5.28 6.17
CA LYS A 58 -1.63 -6.46 5.72
C LYS A 58 -1.83 -7.68 6.62
N ARG A 59 -1.88 -7.49 7.94
CA ARG A 59 -2.15 -8.58 8.88
C ARG A 59 -3.55 -9.17 8.69
N LEU A 60 -4.56 -8.32 8.52
CA LEU A 60 -5.93 -8.76 8.23
C LEU A 60 -5.96 -9.64 6.97
N TRP A 61 -5.38 -9.16 5.87
CA TRP A 61 -5.36 -9.92 4.61
C TRP A 61 -4.64 -11.26 4.73
N LYS A 62 -3.53 -11.31 5.48
CA LYS A 62 -2.84 -12.59 5.76
C LYS A 62 -3.78 -13.58 6.47
N SER A 63 -4.56 -13.13 7.44
CA SER A 63 -5.53 -13.98 8.13
C SER A 63 -6.65 -14.45 7.20
N VAL A 64 -7.16 -13.56 6.34
CA VAL A 64 -8.18 -13.91 5.33
C VAL A 64 -7.68 -14.99 4.38
N TYR A 65 -6.45 -14.85 3.86
CA TYR A 65 -5.85 -15.88 3.01
C TYR A 65 -5.66 -17.20 3.75
N ARG A 66 -5.22 -17.15 5.01
CA ARG A 66 -5.07 -18.37 5.81
C ARG A 66 -6.39 -19.10 6.00
N ILE A 67 -7.49 -18.39 6.23
CA ILE A 67 -8.82 -18.99 6.32
C ILE A 67 -9.21 -19.63 4.98
N ALA A 68 -8.98 -18.94 3.86
CA ALA A 68 -9.27 -19.49 2.54
C ALA A 68 -8.48 -20.78 2.25
N GLU A 69 -7.18 -20.82 2.59
CA GLU A 69 -6.35 -22.03 2.49
C GLU A 69 -6.92 -23.19 3.30
N LEU A 70 -7.32 -22.93 4.56
CA LEU A 70 -7.89 -23.94 5.44
C LEU A 70 -9.21 -24.48 4.88
N ASN A 71 -10.08 -23.60 4.38
CA ASN A 71 -11.34 -24.01 3.76
C ASN A 71 -11.11 -24.89 2.51
N LEU A 72 -10.12 -24.54 1.69
CA LEU A 72 -9.75 -25.35 0.53
C LEU A 72 -9.19 -26.72 0.93
N ALA A 73 -8.41 -26.79 2.01
CA ALA A 73 -7.90 -28.06 2.53
C ALA A 73 -9.03 -28.96 3.06
N LEU A 74 -9.99 -28.38 3.80
CA LEU A 74 -11.16 -29.10 4.29
C LEU A 74 -12.04 -29.62 3.14
N LEU A 75 -12.26 -28.79 2.11
CA LEU A 75 -13.04 -29.18 0.94
C LEU A 75 -12.45 -30.44 0.26
N LYS A 76 -11.12 -30.48 0.10
CA LYS A 76 -10.43 -31.63 -0.51
C LYS A 76 -10.61 -32.91 0.32
N GLN A 77 -10.48 -32.83 1.65
CA GLN A 77 -10.67 -33.98 2.54
C GLN A 77 -12.10 -34.54 2.45
N THR A 78 -13.11 -33.67 2.40
CA THR A 78 -14.52 -34.11 2.27
C THR A 78 -14.80 -34.73 0.90
N GLN A 79 -14.17 -34.22 -0.17
CA GLN A 79 -14.33 -34.77 -1.52
C GLN A 79 -13.65 -36.14 -1.68
N GLU A 80 -12.50 -36.36 -1.04
CA GLU A 80 -11.84 -37.67 -1.00
C GLU A 80 -12.62 -38.71 -0.19
N ALA A 81 -13.41 -38.27 0.79
CA ALA A 81 -14.21 -39.14 1.65
C ALA A 81 -15.58 -39.54 1.07
N THR A 82 -15.97 -39.02 -0.10
CA THR A 82 -17.24 -39.36 -0.76
C THR A 82 -16.96 -40.41 -1.86
N PRO A 83 -17.28 -41.70 -1.67
CA PRO A 83 -17.09 -42.70 -2.73
C PRO A 83 -18.08 -42.46 -3.87
N LYS A 84 -17.64 -42.80 -5.08
CA LYS A 84 -18.45 -42.78 -6.31
C LYS A 84 -19.49 -43.88 -6.32
#